data_AF-A0A6M3L9L4-F1
#
_entry.id   AF-A0A6M3L9L4-F1
#
_cell.length_a   1.000
_cell.length_b   1.000
_cell.length_c   1.000
_cell.angle_alpha   90.00
_cell.angle_beta   90.00
_cell.angle_gamma   90.00
#
_symmetry.space_group_name_H-M   'P 1'
#
loop_
_entity.id
_entity.type
_entity.pdbx_description
1 polymer ?
#
loop_
_entity_poly.entity_id
_entity_poly.type
_entity_poly.pdbx_seq_one_letter_code
_entity_poly.pdbx_strand_id
1 'polypeptide(L)'
;MQTLDLFTKPLTDKERLWEWLKTKEFVKTSEILFWGCNNYSNRADRNARLLAQEGKLERLSKDEKILRFGNIGEEVYKVILTNQG
;
A
#
# COMPACT_ATOMS: atom_id res chain seq x y z
N MET A 1 24.10 21.06 6.27
CA MET A 1 24.52 19.70 6.64
C MET A 1 23.52 19.20 7.67
N GLN A 2 22.56 18.36 7.26
CA GLN A 2 21.55 17.83 8.19
C GLN A 2 22.18 16.70 8.98
N THR A 3 22.20 16.85 10.30
CA THR A 3 22.60 15.80 11.26
C THR A 3 21.64 14.63 11.12
N LEU A 4 22.13 13.47 10.66
CA LEU A 4 21.39 12.22 10.75
C LEU A 4 21.18 11.92 12.23
N ASP A 5 19.93 12.00 12.68
CA ASP A 5 19.54 11.65 14.04
C ASP A 5 19.65 10.12 14.18
N LEU A 6 20.75 9.66 14.80
CA LEU A 6 21.13 8.26 15.00
C LEU A 6 20.11 7.46 15.83
N PHE A 7 19.08 8.10 16.38
CA PHE A 7 18.08 7.50 17.26
C PHE A 7 16.73 7.23 16.58
N THR A 8 16.59 7.52 15.28
CA THR A 8 15.32 7.29 14.59
C THR A 8 15.15 5.79 14.32
N LYS A 9 14.15 5.17 14.93
CA LYS A 9 13.85 3.75 14.72
C LYS A 9 13.59 3.50 13.23
N PRO A 10 14.26 2.52 12.59
CA PRO A 10 13.99 2.21 11.19
C PRO A 10 12.53 1.79 11.02
N LEU A 11 11.90 2.31 9.97
CA LEU A 11 10.54 1.94 9.62
C LEU A 11 10.47 0.43 9.34
N THR A 12 9.42 -0.19 9.87
CA THR A 12 9.06 -1.56 9.53
C THR A 12 8.64 -1.66 8.06
N ASP A 13 8.72 -2.85 7.48
CA ASP A 13 8.25 -3.09 6.10
C ASP A 13 6.81 -2.64 5.86
N LYS A 14 5.93 -2.78 6.86
CA LYS A 14 4.53 -2.34 6.76
C LYS A 14 4.44 -0.81 6.71
N GLU A 15 5.24 -0.10 7.51
CA GLU A 15 5.31 1.36 7.49
C GLU A 15 5.92 1.87 6.18
N ARG A 16 7.00 1.24 5.70
CA ARG A 16 7.59 1.57 4.39
C ARG A 16 6.60 1.35 3.25
N LEU A 17 5.83 0.26 3.28
CA LEU A 17 4.77 0.00 2.32
C LEU A 17 3.70 1.10 2.39
N TRP A 18 3.30 1.49 3.61
CA TRP A 18 2.33 2.56 3.81
C TRP A 18 2.82 3.92 3.26
N GLU A 19 4.07 4.31 3.53
CA GLU A 19 4.66 5.53 2.98
C GLU A 19 4.61 5.55 1.44
N TRP A 20 4.93 4.42 0.80
CA TRP A 20 4.82 4.31 -0.65
C TRP A 20 3.36 4.37 -1.13
N LEU A 21 2.43 3.70 -0.44
CA LEU A 21 1.01 3.70 -0.79
C LEU A 21 0.36 5.08 -0.71
N LYS A 22 0.78 5.94 0.23
CA LYS A 22 0.27 7.32 0.34
C LYS A 22 0.51 8.18 -0.92
N THR A 23 1.41 7.76 -1.80
CA THR A 23 1.67 8.44 -3.09
C THR A 23 0.70 8.01 -4.19
N LYS A 24 -0.21 7.07 -3.91
CA LYS A 24 -1.13 6.46 -4.87
C LYS A 24 -2.58 6.67 -4.43
N GLU A 25 -3.48 6.82 -5.40
CA GLU A 25 -4.93 6.76 -5.16
C GLU A 25 -5.43 5.30 -5.20
N PHE A 26 -4.93 4.53 -6.17
CA PHE A 26 -5.23 3.11 -6.34
C PHE A 26 -3.94 2.31 -6.47
N VAL A 27 -3.98 1.05 -6.04
CA VAL A 27 -2.87 0.13 -6.18
C VAL A 27 -3.37 -1.27 -6.53
N LYS A 28 -2.73 -1.88 -7.51
CA LYS A 28 -2.99 -3.28 -7.89
C LYS A 28 -2.17 -4.25 -7.03
N THR A 29 -2.64 -5.48 -6.92
CA THR A 29 -1.90 -6.53 -6.18
C THR A 29 -0.53 -6.78 -6.80
N SER A 30 -0.44 -6.81 -8.13
CA SER A 30 0.81 -6.92 -8.87
C SER A 30 1.80 -5.80 -8.54
N GLU A 31 1.33 -4.55 -8.38
CA GLU A 31 2.17 -3.42 -7.99
C GLU A 31 2.69 -3.56 -6.55
N ILE A 32 1.86 -4.05 -5.62
CA ILE A 32 2.27 -4.34 -4.23
C ILE A 32 3.37 -5.41 -4.22
N LEU A 33 3.21 -6.48 -5.01
CA LEU A 33 4.20 -7.55 -5.13
C LEU A 33 5.49 -7.03 -5.75
N PHE A 34 5.40 -6.22 -6.81
CA PHE A 34 6.55 -5.61 -7.44
C PHE A 34 7.30 -4.67 -6.47
N TRP A 35 6.58 -3.88 -5.68
CA TRP A 35 7.17 -3.10 -4.61
C TRP A 35 7.89 -4.00 -3.59
N GLY A 36 7.27 -5.12 -3.20
CA GLY A 36 7.86 -6.10 -2.29
C GLY A 36 9.18 -6.65 -2.80
N CYS A 37 9.25 -7.03 -4.08
CA CYS A 37 10.49 -7.49 -4.72
C CYS A 37 11.59 -6.42 -4.69
N ASN A 38 11.28 -5.17 -5.01
CA ASN A 38 12.25 -4.07 -5.04
C ASN A 38 12.71 -3.62 -3.64
N ASN A 39 11.95 -3.94 -2.60
CA ASN A 39 12.21 -3.53 -1.22
C ASN A 39 12.60 -4.69 -0.30
N TYR A 40 12.85 -5.87 -0.87
CA TYR A 40 13.19 -7.11 -0.15
C TYR A 40 12.15 -7.53 0.91
N SER A 41 10.88 -7.22 0.66
CA SER A 41 9.78 -7.55 1.56
C SER A 41 8.94 -8.72 1.05
N ASN A 42 9.19 -9.91 1.59
CA ASN A 42 8.40 -11.12 1.31
C ASN A 42 6.98 -11.10 1.91
N ARG A 43 6.64 -10.02 2.63
CA ARG A 43 5.36 -9.87 3.35
C ARG A 43 4.52 -8.72 2.80
N ALA A 44 4.87 -8.15 1.64
CA ALA A 44 4.16 -7.00 1.07
C ALA A 44 2.65 -7.24 0.92
N ASP A 45 2.22 -8.36 0.34
CA ASP A 45 0.79 -8.71 0.22
C ASP A 45 0.10 -8.85 1.59
N ARG A 46 0.74 -9.57 2.54
CA ARG A 46 0.22 -9.69 3.91
C ARG A 46 0.09 -8.32 4.58
N ASN A 47 1.08 -7.45 4.42
CA ASN A 47 1.08 -6.11 4.98
C ASN A 47 -0.02 -5.25 4.36
N ALA A 48 -0.28 -5.34 3.06
CA ALA A 48 -1.41 -4.68 2.42
C ALA A 48 -2.75 -5.14 2.99
N ARG A 49 -2.94 -6.44 3.24
CA ARG A 49 -4.16 -6.96 3.89
C ARG A 49 -4.32 -6.43 5.33
N LEU A 50 -3.22 -6.34 6.08
CA LEU A 50 -3.25 -5.73 7.42
C LEU A 50 -3.60 -4.24 7.35
N LEU A 51 -3.06 -3.49 6.39
CA LEU A 51 -3.42 -2.09 6.17
C LEU A 51 -4.90 -1.94 5.77
N ALA A 52 -5.46 -2.90 5.04
CA ALA A 52 -6.89 -2.94 4.75
C ALA A 52 -7.74 -3.18 6.00
N GLN A 53 -7.32 -4.10 6.87
CA GLN A 53 -7.96 -4.32 8.19
C GLN A 53 -7.87 -3.08 9.09
N GLU A 54 -6.80 -2.30 8.97
CA GLU A 54 -6.62 -1.01 9.66
C GLU A 54 -7.42 0.15 9.03
N GLY A 55 -8.18 -0.10 7.95
CA GLY A 55 -8.98 0.92 7.25
C GLY A 55 -8.17 1.89 6.38
N LYS A 56 -6.88 1.62 6.15
CA LYS A 56 -6.00 2.43 5.28
C LYS A 56 -6.11 2.07 3.82
N LEU A 57 -6.57 0.86 3.52
CA LEU A 57 -6.84 0.37 2.18
C LEU A 57 -8.27 -0.17 2.11
N GLU A 58 -8.95 0.12 1.00
CA GLU A 58 -10.27 -0.43 0.70
C GLU A 58 -10.17 -1.29 -0.56
N ARG A 59 -10.55 -2.56 -0.49
CA ARG A 59 -10.60 -3.43 -1.67
C ARG A 59 -11.81 -3.05 -2.51
N LEU A 60 -11.58 -2.73 -3.78
CA LEU A 60 -12.66 -2.36 -4.70
C LEU A 60 -13.58 -3.55 -4.98
N SER A 61 -14.88 -3.25 -5.12
CA SER A 61 -15.88 -4.21 -5.58
C SER A 61 -15.58 -4.66 -7.01
N LYS A 62 -16.11 -5.82 -7.42
CA LYS A 62 -15.94 -6.32 -8.79
C LYS A 62 -16.44 -5.30 -9.82
N ASP A 63 -17.60 -4.71 -9.57
CA ASP A 63 -18.22 -3.76 -10.50
C ASP A 63 -17.39 -2.47 -10.62
N GLU A 64 -16.87 -1.96 -9.50
CA GLU A 64 -16.02 -0.76 -9.53
C GLU A 64 -14.66 -1.03 -10.17
N LYS A 65 -14.09 -2.23 -9.97
CA LYS A 65 -12.88 -2.66 -10.71
C LYS A 65 -13.14 -2.69 -12.21
N ILE A 66 -14.26 -3.27 -12.65
CA ILE A 66 -14.63 -3.34 -14.07
C ILE A 66 -14.80 -1.93 -14.66
N LEU A 67 -15.50 -1.04 -13.95
CA LEU A 67 -15.74 0.32 -14.39
C LEU A 67 -14.43 1.12 -14.58
N ARG A 68 -13.46 0.97 -13.65
CA ARG A 68 -12.23 1.78 -13.64
C ARG A 68 -11.08 1.17 -14.43
N PHE A 69 -10.94 -0.16 -14.42
CA PHE A 69 -9.77 -0.86 -14.94
C PHE A 69 -10.11 -1.94 -15.98
N GLY A 70 -11.39 -2.12 -16.31
CA GLY A 70 -11.85 -3.22 -17.15
C GLY A 70 -11.84 -4.57 -16.42
N ASN A 71 -11.97 -5.66 -17.18
CA ASN A 71 -12.07 -7.01 -16.63
C ASN A 71 -10.69 -7.58 -16.22
N ILE A 72 -10.04 -6.95 -15.24
CA ILE A 72 -8.76 -7.39 -14.70
C ILE A 72 -8.95 -8.53 -13.68
N GLY A 73 -8.08 -9.53 -13.75
CA GLY A 73 -8.13 -10.72 -12.89
C GLY A 73 -7.50 -10.57 -11.51
N GLU A 74 -7.09 -9.35 -11.13
CA GLU A 74 -6.42 -9.09 -9.86
C GLU A 74 -7.24 -8.19 -8.92
N GLU A 75 -6.78 -8.09 -7.67
CA GLU A 75 -7.36 -7.16 -6.71
C GLU A 75 -6.76 -5.78 -6.84
N VAL A 76 -7.62 -4.78 -6.64
CA VAL A 76 -7.27 -3.38 -6.60
C VAL A 76 -7.72 -2.82 -5.27
N TYR A 77 -6.84 -2.07 -4.65
CA TYR A 77 -7.08 -1.37 -3.40
C TYR A 77 -7.11 0.13 -3.68
N LYS A 78 -8.09 0.83 -3.10
CA LYS A 78 -8.12 2.28 -2.97
C LYS A 78 -7.40 2.66 -1.69
N VAL A 79 -6.55 3.69 -1.76
CA VAL A 79 -5.83 4.22 -0.60
C VAL A 79 -6.70 5.23 0.13
N ILE A 80 -6.90 5.02 1.43
CA ILE A 80 -7.68 5.91 2.28
C ILE A 80 -6.72 6.76 3.11
N LEU A 81 -6.56 8.02 2.69
CA LEU A 81 -5.84 9.02 3.47
C LEU A 81 -6.79 9.56 4.53
N THR A 82 -6.63 9.15 5.78
CA THR A 82 -7.31 9.81 6.89
C THR A 82 -6.77 11.23 7.00
N ASN A 83 -7.57 12.21 6.59
CA ASN A 83 -7.36 13.60 7.02
C ASN A 83 -7.56 13.61 8.54
N GLN A 84 -6.47 13.64 9.30
CA GLN A 84 -6.55 14.06 10.70
C GLN A 84 -6.93 15.54 10.68
N GLY A 85 -8.21 15.81 10.93
CA GLY A 85 -8.69 17.16 11.23
C GLY A 85 -8.17 17.65 12.57
#